data_AF-A0A3N5UV61-F1
#
_entry.id   AF-A0A3N5UV61-F1
#
_cell.length_a   1.000
_cell.length_b   1.000
_cell.length_c   1.000
_cell.angle_alpha   90.00
_cell.angle_beta   90.00
_cell.angle_gamma   90.00
#
_symmetry.space_group_name_H-M   'P 1'
#
loop_
_entity.id
_entity.type
_entity.pdbx_description
1 polymer ?
#
loop_
_entity_poly.entity_id
_entity_poly.type
_entity_poly.pdbx_seq_one_letter_code
_entity_poly.pdbx_strand_id
1 'polypeptide(L)'
;MIPTEVYLRAWHRTYDVAEITQLFAHRQAVRQQEKTTLTCLEKRLILRNVLLFAEISDEVLAEMASIVREVERKAGETILEKGDLDDSMYVVVAGQVRVHDGEHTLNLLDKCEVFGEMALLDPEPRMASVTATVDTHLLRLDGKPFHQLLAGHPDLARGIIRVLSRRLRARSRDLAELHARVQQLAG
;
A
#
# COMPACT_ATOMS: atom_id res chain seq x y z
N MET A 1 39.03 -7.00 43.65
CA MET A 1 38.83 -7.12 42.19
C MET A 1 38.71 -8.61 41.90
N ILE A 2 37.49 -9.10 41.63
CA ILE A 2 37.24 -10.53 41.44
C ILE A 2 37.58 -10.88 39.98
N PRO A 3 38.37 -11.94 39.70
CA PRO A 3 38.74 -12.31 38.34
C PRO A 3 37.52 -12.58 37.45
N THR A 4 37.53 -12.05 36.22
CA THR A 4 36.46 -12.14 35.22
C THR A 4 36.05 -13.58 34.89
N GLU A 5 36.93 -14.55 35.09
CA GLU A 5 36.65 -15.99 34.89
C GLU A 5 35.64 -16.58 35.90
N VAL A 6 35.51 -15.98 37.09
CA VAL A 6 34.56 -16.43 38.12
C VAL A 6 33.12 -16.10 37.73
N TYR A 7 32.90 -15.00 37.00
CA TYR A 7 31.58 -14.65 36.46
C TYR A 7 31.17 -15.62 35.34
N LEU A 8 32.06 -15.96 34.41
CA LEU A 8 31.72 -16.88 33.32
C LEU A 8 31.27 -18.26 33.82
N ARG A 9 31.89 -18.79 34.89
CA ARG A 9 31.50 -20.10 35.46
C ARG A 9 30.21 -20.08 36.29
N ALA A 10 29.86 -18.95 36.91
CA ALA A 10 28.63 -18.85 37.68
C ALA A 10 27.39 -18.69 36.78
N TRP A 11 27.53 -18.02 35.63
CA TRP A 11 26.42 -17.73 34.72
C TRP A 11 25.98 -18.94 33.88
N HIS A 12 26.89 -19.87 33.56
CA HIS A 12 26.53 -21.13 32.87
C HIS A 12 25.74 -22.13 33.72
N ARG A 13 25.50 -21.86 35.01
CA ARG A 13 24.76 -22.76 35.91
C ARG A 13 23.32 -22.35 36.17
N THR A 14 22.92 -21.14 35.80
CA THR A 14 21.62 -20.58 36.18
C THR A 14 20.68 -20.36 35.00
N TYR A 15 21.19 -20.25 33.77
CA TYR A 15 20.39 -20.12 32.54
C TYR A 15 21.07 -20.83 31.38
N ASP A 16 20.30 -21.58 30.59
CA ASP A 16 20.79 -22.23 29.37
C ASP A 16 21.12 -21.15 28.32
N VAL A 17 22.25 -21.31 27.62
CA VAL A 17 22.67 -20.41 26.52
C VAL A 17 21.60 -20.39 25.43
N ALA A 18 20.86 -21.50 25.25
CA ALA A 18 19.71 -21.56 24.34
C ALA A 18 18.55 -20.65 24.77
N GLU A 19 18.21 -20.63 26.06
CA GLU A 19 17.15 -19.77 26.61
C GLU A 19 17.50 -18.28 26.48
N ILE A 20 18.76 -17.91 26.73
CA ILE A 20 19.24 -16.54 26.57
C ILE A 20 19.19 -16.10 25.11
N THR A 21 19.59 -16.97 24.18
CA THR A 21 19.55 -16.70 22.74
C THR A 21 18.10 -16.55 22.25
N GLN A 22 17.17 -17.38 22.74
CA GLN A 22 15.74 -17.25 22.47
C GLN A 22 15.15 -15.95 23.04
N LEU A 23 15.54 -15.54 24.25
CA LEU A 23 15.11 -14.27 24.86
C LEU A 23 15.61 -13.04 24.08
N PHE A 24 16.85 -13.06 23.57
CA PHE A 24 17.36 -11.99 22.72
C PHE A 24 16.71 -11.98 21.34
N ALA A 25 16.52 -13.14 20.71
CA ALA A 25 15.79 -13.26 19.46
C ALA A 25 14.34 -12.79 19.59
N HIS A 26 13.67 -13.14 20.69
CA HIS A 26 12.32 -12.68 21.01
C HIS A 26 12.28 -11.17 21.26
N ARG A 27 13.20 -10.61 22.06
CA ARG A 27 13.30 -9.16 22.26
C ARG A 27 13.65 -8.40 20.98
N GLN A 28 14.47 -8.96 20.11
CA GLN A 28 14.77 -8.37 18.80
C GLN A 28 13.58 -8.47 17.85
N ALA A 29 12.89 -9.61 17.78
CA ALA A 29 11.68 -9.77 16.99
C ALA A 29 10.56 -8.82 17.45
N VAL A 30 10.36 -8.67 18.76
CA VAL A 30 9.41 -7.70 19.34
C VAL A 30 9.84 -6.26 19.00
N ARG A 31 11.13 -5.91 19.13
CA ARG A 31 11.65 -4.58 18.72
C ARG A 31 11.61 -4.32 17.22
N GLN A 32 11.72 -5.35 16.38
CA GLN A 32 11.60 -5.24 14.94
C GLN A 32 10.12 -5.08 14.58
N GLN A 33 9.22 -5.89 15.15
CA GLN A 33 7.76 -5.78 14.98
C GLN A 33 7.20 -4.43 15.42
N GLU A 34 7.66 -3.88 16.56
CA GLU A 34 7.32 -2.51 16.99
C GLU A 34 7.82 -1.42 16.02
N LYS A 35 8.83 -1.72 15.20
CA LYS A 35 9.36 -0.83 14.16
C LYS A 35 8.67 -0.98 12.80
N THR A 36 7.93 -2.07 12.58
CA THR A 36 7.34 -2.39 11.27
C THR A 36 5.90 -1.93 11.13
N THR A 37 5.13 -1.87 12.23
CA THR A 37 3.70 -1.51 12.19
C THR A 37 3.50 0.00 12.22
N LEU A 38 2.91 0.54 11.15
CA LEU A 38 2.54 1.94 11.04
C LEU A 38 1.45 2.30 12.04
N THR A 39 1.68 3.41 12.75
CA THR A 39 0.66 4.03 13.60
C THR A 39 -0.51 4.55 12.76
N CYS A 40 -1.69 4.71 13.38
CA CYS A 40 -2.84 5.32 12.72
C CYS A 40 -2.53 6.73 12.17
N LEU A 41 -1.70 7.49 12.89
CA LEU A 41 -1.25 8.81 12.44
C LEU A 41 -0.42 8.72 11.15
N GLU A 42 0.55 7.79 11.08
CA GLU A 42 1.37 7.59 9.89
C GLU A 42 0.53 7.13 8.70
N LYS A 43 -0.39 6.18 8.91
CA LYS A 43 -1.36 5.73 7.89
C LYS A 43 -2.16 6.89 7.34
N ARG A 44 -2.71 7.75 8.21
CA ARG A 44 -3.46 8.95 7.80
C ARG A 44 -2.61 9.91 6.96
N LEU A 45 -1.36 10.16 7.37
CA LEU A 45 -0.44 11.03 6.64
C LEU A 45 -0.07 10.47 5.26
N ILE A 46 0.08 9.15 5.14
CA ILE A 46 0.29 8.48 3.85
C ILE A 46 -0.95 8.67 2.97
N LEU A 47 -2.14 8.34 3.48
CA LEU A 47 -3.41 8.46 2.74
C LEU A 47 -3.68 9.90 2.27
N ARG A 48 -3.33 10.90 3.08
CA ARG A 48 -3.43 12.33 2.71
C ARG A 48 -2.62 12.68 1.46
N ASN A 49 -1.49 12.03 1.24
CA ASN A 49 -0.62 12.27 0.08
C ASN A 49 -1.05 11.48 -1.18
N VAL A 50 -2.00 10.56 -1.05
CA VAL A 50 -2.55 9.85 -2.21
C VAL A 50 -3.45 10.79 -2.98
N LEU A 51 -3.16 11.02 -4.27
CA LEU A 51 -3.90 11.97 -5.09
C LEU A 51 -5.40 11.65 -5.17
N LEU A 52 -5.79 10.37 -5.07
CA LEU A 52 -7.21 9.94 -5.05
C LEU A 52 -7.96 10.51 -3.84
N PHE A 53 -7.23 10.75 -2.75
CA PHE A 53 -7.75 11.11 -1.44
C PHE A 53 -7.44 12.56 -1.03
N ALA A 54 -6.82 13.33 -1.92
CA ALA A 54 -6.35 14.69 -1.63
C ALA A 54 -7.45 15.65 -1.16
N GLU A 55 -8.70 15.45 -1.61
CA GLU A 55 -9.86 16.30 -1.25
C GLU A 55 -10.73 15.75 -0.11
N ILE A 56 -10.31 14.66 0.54
CA ILE A 56 -11.06 14.06 1.66
C ILE A 56 -10.73 14.79 2.98
N SER A 57 -11.71 14.95 3.88
CA SER A 57 -11.48 15.56 5.19
C SER A 57 -10.53 14.73 6.07
N ASP A 58 -9.81 15.37 7.00
CA ASP A 58 -8.90 14.67 7.91
C ASP A 58 -9.61 13.65 8.80
N GLU A 59 -10.87 13.91 9.16
CA GLU A 59 -11.73 13.02 9.94
C GLU A 59 -11.97 11.70 9.20
N VAL A 60 -12.41 11.78 7.94
CA VAL A 60 -12.65 10.58 7.11
C VAL A 60 -11.35 9.83 6.81
N LEU A 61 -10.22 10.55 6.63
CA LEU A 61 -8.92 9.90 6.49
C LEU A 61 -8.47 9.20 7.78
N ALA A 62 -8.81 9.73 8.96
CA ALA A 62 -8.52 9.07 10.24
C ALA A 62 -9.34 7.79 10.40
N GLU A 63 -10.62 7.82 10.01
CA GLU A 63 -11.45 6.61 9.98
C GLU A 63 -10.90 5.58 9.00
N MET A 64 -10.55 6.00 7.78
CA MET A 64 -9.92 5.14 6.78
C MET A 64 -8.61 4.53 7.29
N ALA A 65 -7.77 5.33 7.96
CA ALA A 65 -6.51 4.88 8.55
C ALA A 65 -6.71 3.78 9.63
N SER A 66 -7.89 3.71 10.26
CA SER A 66 -8.20 2.69 11.25
C SER A 66 -8.68 1.35 10.66
N ILE A 67 -9.14 1.35 9.39
CA ILE A 67 -9.66 0.16 8.71
C ILE A 67 -8.71 -0.42 7.65
N VAL A 68 -7.63 0.29 7.30
CA VAL A 68 -6.58 -0.22 6.40
C VAL A 68 -5.62 -1.17 7.12
N ARG A 69 -5.15 -2.18 6.38
CA ARG A 69 -4.23 -3.21 6.88
C ARG A 69 -2.89 -3.10 6.18
N GLU A 70 -1.82 -3.37 6.91
CA GLU A 70 -0.48 -3.43 6.33
C GLU A 70 -0.26 -4.77 5.64
N VAL A 71 0.36 -4.72 4.46
CA VAL A 71 0.69 -5.89 3.65
C VAL A 71 2.11 -5.73 3.13
N GLU A 72 2.97 -6.69 3.42
CA GLU A 72 4.33 -6.76 2.85
C GLU A 72 4.38 -7.76 1.70
N ARG A 73 5.15 -7.43 0.67
CA ARG A 73 5.38 -8.26 -0.51
C ARG A 73 6.85 -8.25 -0.88
N LYS A 74 7.41 -9.41 -1.15
CA LYS A 74 8.79 -9.55 -1.64
C LYS A 74 8.87 -9.26 -3.12
N ALA A 75 10.05 -8.85 -3.57
CA ALA A 75 10.32 -8.66 -4.99
C ALA A 75 9.91 -9.92 -5.79
N GLY A 76 9.14 -9.72 -6.86
CA GLY A 76 8.62 -10.79 -7.72
C GLY A 76 7.28 -11.38 -7.27
N GLU A 77 6.76 -11.06 -6.08
CA GLU A 77 5.46 -11.58 -5.64
C GLU A 77 4.29 -10.88 -6.32
N THR A 78 3.34 -11.68 -6.80
CA THR A 78 2.05 -11.19 -7.31
C THR A 78 1.19 -10.68 -6.16
N ILE A 79 0.60 -9.50 -6.37
CA ILE A 79 -0.27 -8.80 -5.43
C ILE A 79 -1.73 -8.94 -5.88
N LEU A 80 -1.97 -8.77 -7.17
CA LEU A 80 -3.27 -8.95 -7.83
C LEU A 80 -3.07 -9.71 -9.13
N GLU A 81 -3.97 -10.64 -9.45
CA GLU A 81 -3.98 -11.35 -10.72
C GLU A 81 -5.14 -10.84 -11.59
N LYS A 82 -4.89 -10.67 -12.90
CA LYS A 82 -5.90 -10.30 -13.87
C LYS A 82 -7.03 -11.33 -13.89
N GLY A 83 -8.28 -10.86 -13.92
CA GLY A 83 -9.47 -11.70 -13.90
C GLY A 83 -9.96 -12.09 -12.51
N ASP A 84 -9.19 -11.83 -11.45
CA ASP A 84 -9.65 -12.09 -10.08
C ASP A 84 -10.82 -11.19 -9.68
N LEU A 85 -11.66 -11.71 -8.78
CA LEU A 85 -12.83 -11.01 -8.22
C LEU A 85 -12.54 -10.34 -6.87
N ASP A 86 -11.27 -10.21 -6.49
CA ASP A 86 -10.88 -9.48 -5.26
C ASP A 86 -11.23 -8.00 -5.42
N ASP A 87 -11.94 -7.42 -4.45
CA ASP A 87 -12.47 -6.05 -4.49
C ASP A 87 -11.61 -5.04 -3.71
N SER A 88 -10.38 -5.42 -3.38
CA SER A 88 -9.50 -4.58 -2.56
C SER A 88 -8.74 -3.52 -3.35
N MET A 89 -8.33 -2.44 -2.69
CA MET A 89 -7.34 -1.51 -3.23
C MET A 89 -6.08 -1.49 -2.37
N TYR A 90 -5.00 -0.98 -2.95
CA TYR A 90 -3.72 -0.87 -2.29
C TYR A 90 -3.11 0.52 -2.49
N VAL A 91 -2.41 1.00 -1.47
CA VAL A 91 -1.56 2.18 -1.52
C VAL A 91 -0.13 1.77 -1.25
N VAL A 92 0.81 2.21 -2.10
CA VAL A 92 2.23 1.93 -1.91
C VAL A 92 2.79 2.83 -0.81
N VAL A 93 3.24 2.25 0.30
CA VAL A 93 3.90 2.98 1.39
C VAL A 93 5.39 3.16 1.08
N ALA A 94 6.02 2.08 0.62
CA ALA A 94 7.42 2.02 0.25
C ALA A 94 7.62 0.85 -0.73
N GLY A 95 8.64 0.96 -1.59
CA GLY A 95 8.87 0.01 -2.68
C GLY A 95 8.26 0.48 -4.00
N GLN A 96 8.07 -0.46 -4.92
CA GLN A 96 7.56 -0.21 -6.26
C GLN A 96 6.83 -1.45 -6.78
N VAL A 97 5.75 -1.23 -7.52
CA VAL A 97 4.99 -2.29 -8.17
C VAL A 97 4.87 -2.07 -9.66
N ARG A 98 4.75 -3.16 -10.40
CA ARG A 98 4.49 -3.19 -11.85
C ARG A 98 3.06 -3.60 -12.08
N VAL A 99 2.31 -2.78 -12.81
CA VAL A 99 0.97 -3.12 -13.35
C VAL A 99 1.16 -3.63 -14.77
N HIS A 100 0.64 -4.81 -15.09
CA HIS A 100 0.94 -5.49 -16.35
C HIS A 100 -0.17 -6.42 -16.83
N ASP A 101 -0.10 -6.72 -18.13
CA ASP A 101 -0.84 -7.81 -18.77
C ASP A 101 0.19 -8.79 -19.35
N GLY A 102 0.61 -9.75 -18.51
CA GLY A 102 1.73 -10.65 -18.80
C GLY A 102 3.07 -9.89 -18.92
N GLU A 103 3.69 -10.01 -20.10
CA GLU A 103 4.97 -9.33 -20.37
C GLU A 103 4.80 -7.83 -20.62
N HIS A 104 3.59 -7.37 -20.98
CA HIS A 104 3.36 -5.97 -21.29
C HIS A 104 3.16 -5.14 -20.02
N THR A 105 4.13 -4.26 -19.74
CA THR A 105 4.04 -3.34 -18.61
C THR A 105 3.17 -2.15 -18.97
N LEU A 106 2.08 -1.98 -18.22
CA LEU A 106 1.11 -0.89 -18.38
C LEU A 106 1.52 0.34 -17.56
N ASN A 107 2.05 0.11 -16.36
CA ASN A 107 2.54 1.18 -15.50
C ASN A 107 3.53 0.67 -14.44
N LEU A 108 4.34 1.58 -13.90
CA LEU A 108 5.12 1.39 -12.67
C LEU A 108 4.57 2.36 -11.63
N LEU A 109 4.34 1.87 -10.43
CA LEU A 109 3.76 2.67 -9.34
C LEU A 109 4.71 2.69 -8.15
N ASP A 110 4.99 3.89 -7.67
CA ASP A 110 5.87 4.19 -6.55
C ASP A 110 5.07 4.63 -5.31
N LYS A 111 5.78 5.07 -4.28
CA LYS A 111 5.21 5.56 -3.02
C LYS A 111 4.08 6.60 -3.23
N CYS A 112 3.03 6.47 -2.40
CA CYS A 112 1.81 7.29 -2.41
C CYS A 112 0.93 7.13 -3.66
N GLU A 113 1.24 6.17 -4.53
CA GLU A 113 0.37 5.77 -5.63
C GLU A 113 -0.54 4.61 -5.24
N VAL A 114 -1.60 4.44 -6.03
CA VAL A 114 -2.74 3.59 -5.74
C VAL A 114 -3.00 2.63 -6.90
N PHE A 115 -3.41 1.41 -6.59
CA PHE A 115 -3.89 0.44 -7.58
C PHE A 115 -5.03 -0.42 -7.02
N GLY A 116 -5.81 -1.02 -7.93
CA GLY A 116 -6.96 -1.85 -7.59
C GLY A 116 -8.21 -1.04 -7.19
N GLU A 117 -8.14 0.29 -7.31
CA GLU A 117 -9.24 1.22 -6.99
C GLU A 117 -10.45 1.05 -7.92
N MET A 118 -10.23 0.56 -9.15
CA MET A 118 -11.32 0.35 -10.12
C MET A 118 -12.28 -0.74 -9.62
N ALA A 119 -11.77 -1.94 -9.32
CA ALA A 119 -12.59 -3.04 -8.82
C ALA A 119 -13.21 -2.76 -7.43
N LEU A 120 -12.60 -1.86 -6.64
CA LEU A 120 -13.16 -1.40 -5.39
C LEU A 120 -14.38 -0.47 -5.60
N LEU A 121 -14.33 0.41 -6.60
CA LEU A 121 -15.38 1.39 -6.88
C LEU A 121 -16.52 0.81 -7.72
N ASP A 122 -16.18 -0.06 -8.67
CA ASP A 122 -17.08 -0.74 -9.58
C ASP A 122 -16.66 -2.22 -9.65
N PRO A 123 -17.32 -3.13 -8.90
CA PRO A 123 -16.92 -4.53 -8.78
C PRO A 123 -16.96 -5.29 -10.12
N GLU A 124 -15.83 -5.26 -10.82
CA GLU A 124 -15.54 -6.02 -12.04
C GLU A 124 -14.24 -6.84 -11.86
N PRO A 125 -14.04 -7.91 -12.66
CA PRO A 125 -12.78 -8.65 -12.66
C PRO A 125 -11.56 -7.73 -12.85
N ARG A 126 -10.44 -8.03 -12.19
CA ARG A 126 -9.21 -7.23 -12.31
C ARG A 126 -8.79 -7.08 -13.77
N MET A 127 -8.57 -5.83 -14.21
CA MET A 127 -8.18 -5.53 -15.60
C MET A 127 -6.73 -5.88 -15.92
N ALA A 128 -5.86 -5.95 -14.91
CA ALA A 128 -4.43 -6.19 -15.03
C ALA A 128 -3.89 -6.87 -13.78
N SER A 129 -2.76 -7.58 -13.93
CA SER A 129 -2.01 -8.15 -12.81
C SER A 129 -1.08 -7.08 -12.22
N VAL A 130 -0.72 -7.24 -10.95
CA VAL A 130 0.21 -6.35 -10.23
C VAL A 130 1.23 -7.19 -9.50
N THR A 131 2.52 -6.91 -9.71
CA THR A 131 3.63 -7.63 -9.09
C THR A 131 4.60 -6.64 -8.44
N ALA A 132 5.12 -6.96 -7.27
CA ALA A 132 6.15 -6.15 -6.63
C ALA A 132 7.48 -6.23 -7.41
N THR A 133 8.10 -5.11 -7.76
CA THR A 133 9.40 -5.09 -8.44
C THR A 133 10.57 -5.13 -7.46
N VAL A 134 10.32 -4.66 -6.24
CA VAL A 134 11.23 -4.70 -5.08
C VAL A 134 10.44 -5.09 -3.84
N ASP A 135 11.11 -5.32 -2.71
CA ASP A 135 10.43 -5.46 -1.42
C ASP A 135 9.54 -4.24 -1.15
N THR A 136 8.25 -4.49 -1.00
CA THR A 136 7.20 -3.47 -1.03
C THR A 136 6.31 -3.58 0.20
N HIS A 137 6.02 -2.42 0.80
CA HIS A 137 5.08 -2.27 1.89
C HIS A 137 3.84 -1.51 1.40
N LEU A 138 2.67 -2.05 1.68
CA LEU A 138 1.38 -1.57 1.17
C LEU A 138 0.39 -1.34 2.32
N LEU A 139 -0.53 -0.40 2.12
CA LEU A 139 -1.80 -0.36 2.84
C LEU A 139 -2.88 -0.99 1.95
N ARG A 140 -3.54 -2.02 2.44
CA ARG A 140 -4.69 -2.66 1.81
C ARG A 140 -5.99 -2.17 2.43
N LEU A 141 -6.95 -1.82 1.59
CA LEU A 141 -8.33 -1.54 1.98
C LEU A 141 -9.27 -2.50 1.24
N ASP A 142 -10.01 -3.30 2.00
CA ASP A 142 -10.98 -4.25 1.46
C ASP A 142 -12.32 -3.56 1.13
N GLY A 143 -13.07 -4.11 0.17
CA GLY A 143 -14.30 -3.49 -0.32
C GLY A 143 -15.37 -3.28 0.74
N LYS A 144 -15.63 -4.31 1.56
CA LYS A 144 -16.66 -4.21 2.60
C LYS A 144 -16.43 -3.05 3.59
N PRO A 145 -15.25 -2.89 4.23
CA PRO A 145 -14.97 -1.71 5.06
C PRO A 145 -15.07 -0.38 4.30
N PHE A 146 -14.62 -0.33 3.05
CA PHE A 146 -14.70 0.89 2.24
C PHE A 146 -16.14 1.29 1.93
N HIS A 147 -17.00 0.35 1.54
CA HIS A 147 -18.42 0.64 1.29
C HIS A 147 -19.16 1.05 2.56
N GLN A 148 -18.80 0.50 3.73
CA GLN A 148 -19.32 0.96 5.01
C GLN A 148 -18.92 2.40 5.31
N LEU A 149 -17.65 2.76 5.05
CA LEU A 149 -17.16 4.14 5.21
C LEU A 149 -17.88 5.10 4.24
N LEU A 150 -18.07 4.70 2.98
CA LEU A 150 -18.81 5.48 1.99
C LEU A 150 -20.26 5.74 2.41
N ALA A 151 -20.93 4.75 2.99
CA ALA A 151 -22.31 4.89 3.47
C ALA A 151 -22.42 5.89 4.62
N GLY A 152 -21.39 5.97 5.49
CA GLY A 152 -21.33 6.96 6.58
C GLY A 152 -20.92 8.36 6.11
N HIS A 153 -20.19 8.46 4.99
CA HIS A 153 -19.58 9.72 4.53
C HIS A 153 -19.81 9.96 3.03
N PRO A 154 -21.00 10.45 2.61
CA PRO A 154 -21.29 10.71 1.19
C PRO A 154 -20.29 11.67 0.52
N ASP A 155 -19.66 12.54 1.31
CA ASP A 155 -18.63 13.48 0.86
C ASP A 155 -17.34 12.77 0.38
N LEU A 156 -17.06 11.56 0.87
CA LEU A 156 -15.97 10.70 0.40
C LEU A 156 -16.17 10.34 -1.08
N ALA A 157 -17.36 9.84 -1.43
CA ALA A 157 -17.71 9.51 -2.81
C ALA A 157 -17.59 10.73 -3.71
N ARG A 158 -18.11 11.88 -3.27
CA ARG A 158 -18.05 13.14 -4.02
C ARG A 158 -16.60 13.60 -4.26
N GLY A 159 -15.73 13.46 -3.26
CA GLY A 159 -14.30 13.77 -3.37
C GLY A 159 -13.62 12.90 -4.42
N ILE A 160 -13.82 11.58 -4.34
CA ILE A 160 -13.27 10.61 -5.30
C ILE A 160 -13.76 10.91 -6.72
N ILE A 161 -15.07 11.06 -6.92
CA ILE A 161 -15.68 11.37 -8.23
C ILE A 161 -15.08 12.64 -8.82
N ARG A 162 -14.89 13.68 -8.00
CA ARG A 162 -14.33 14.95 -8.46
C ARG A 162 -12.88 14.81 -8.91
N VAL A 163 -12.06 14.08 -8.17
CA VAL A 163 -10.66 13.80 -8.55
C VAL A 163 -10.62 13.02 -9.86
N LEU A 164 -11.38 11.92 -9.96
CA LEU A 164 -11.43 11.09 -11.17
C LEU A 164 -11.95 11.87 -12.38
N SER A 165 -13.00 12.69 -12.21
CA SER A 165 -13.53 13.55 -13.27
C SER A 165 -12.51 14.56 -13.78
N ARG A 166 -11.68 15.12 -12.89
CA ARG A 166 -10.60 16.05 -13.30
C ARG A 166 -9.51 15.32 -14.08
N ARG A 167 -9.11 14.13 -13.65
CA ARG A 167 -8.11 13.30 -14.34
C ARG A 167 -8.61 12.88 -15.73
N LEU A 168 -9.87 12.45 -15.84
CA LEU A 168 -10.49 12.11 -17.12
C LEU A 168 -10.47 13.31 -18.07
N ARG A 169 -10.92 14.48 -17.61
CA ARG A 169 -10.88 15.71 -18.43
C ARG A 169 -9.47 16.10 -18.86
N ALA A 170 -8.45 15.90 -18.03
CA ALA A 170 -7.07 16.16 -18.40
C ALA A 170 -6.61 15.22 -19.51
N ARG A 171 -6.74 13.90 -19.31
CA ARG A 171 -6.37 12.89 -20.32
C ARG A 171 -7.13 13.07 -21.64
N SER A 172 -8.42 13.40 -21.60
CA SER A 172 -9.20 13.66 -22.82
C SER A 172 -8.69 14.87 -23.61
N ARG A 173 -8.21 15.93 -22.93
CA ARG A 173 -7.60 17.08 -23.61
C ARG A 173 -6.27 16.70 -24.26
N ASP A 174 -5.43 15.96 -23.54
CA ASP A 174 -4.13 15.51 -24.05
C ASP A 174 -4.30 14.63 -25.31
N LEU A 175 -5.29 13.73 -25.29
CA LEU A 175 -5.62 12.88 -26.45
C LEU A 175 -6.11 13.71 -27.65
N ALA A 176 -6.97 14.70 -27.41
CA ALA A 176 -7.47 15.59 -28.46
C ALA A 176 -6.34 16.41 -29.10
N GLU A 177 -5.39 16.90 -28.29
CA GLU A 177 -4.22 17.63 -28.77
C GLU A 177 -3.28 16.73 -29.58
N LEU A 178 -3.03 15.50 -29.11
CA LEU A 178 -2.23 14.52 -29.84
C LEU A 178 -2.84 14.18 -31.20
N HIS A 179 -4.16 13.93 -31.24
CA HIS A 179 -4.88 13.68 -32.49
C HIS A 179 -4.77 14.85 -33.47
N ALA A 180 -4.89 16.10 -33.00
CA ALA A 180 -4.73 17.28 -33.84
C ALA A 180 -3.31 17.39 -34.43
N ARG A 181 -2.27 17.11 -33.63
CA ARG A 181 -0.87 17.11 -34.09
C ARG A 181 -0.60 16.03 -35.14
N VAL A 182 -1.13 14.83 -34.96
CA VAL A 182 -0.99 13.74 -35.94
C VAL A 182 -1.64 14.11 -37.28
N GLN A 183 -2.80 14.77 -37.26
CA GLN A 183 -3.45 15.24 -38.49
C GLN A 183 -2.66 16.34 -39.20
N GLN A 184 -1.99 17.23 -38.46
CA GLN A 184 -1.15 18.29 -39.04
C GLN A 184 0.15 17.76 -39.66
N LEU A 185 0.70 16.65 -39.16
CA LEU A 185 1.90 16.01 -39.72
C LEU A 185 1.60 15.12 -40.93
N ALA A 186 0.35 14.66 -41.05
CA ALA A 186 -0.10 13.77 -42.12
C ALA A 186 -0.64 14.51 -43.36
N GLY A 187 -0.75 15.85 -43.31
CA GLY A 187 -1.18 16.71 -44.42
C GLY A 187 -0.05 17.62 -44.90
#